data_AF-A0A947DZ92-F1
#
_entry.id   AF-A0A947DZ92-F1
#
_cell.length_a   1.000
_cell.length_b   1.000
_cell.length_c   1.000
_cell.angle_alpha   90.00
_cell.angle_beta   90.00
_cell.angle_gamma   90.00
#
_symmetry.space_group_name_H-M   'P 1'
#
loop_
_entity.id
_entity.type
_entity.pdbx_description
1 polymer ?
#
loop_
_entity_poly.entity_id
_entity_poly.type
_entity_poly.pdbx_seq_one_letter_code
_entity_poly.pdbx_strand_id
1 'polypeptide(L)'
;MPRATPLHAIRPVGRGTNRTARAGAKAGKKQVPRAAAMSGDDASLQTTTRRIAESITAAIVERRLMPGTKLAEQKIADIFKVSRTIVRQALHQLSRDKLVTLEQARGARVAQPSVEEARQVFEVRHMLESAMIKRAASQLTPEHIAELRAHLRDEQAAVQRTDVSGRTQLLADFHVVLARMLGNEALADILRELVSRSSLISLMYQSAHSAEHSFAEHVAIVDALEKRDARAAVRLMESHLHNVERNLRLNPRVPDLESVLRPED
;
A
#
# COMPACT_ATOMS: atom_id res chain seq x y z
N MET A 1 -44.43 -29.56 25.17
CA MET A 1 -43.67 -28.29 25.01
C MET A 1 -42.64 -28.24 26.14
N PRO A 2 -41.34 -28.06 25.84
CA PRO A 2 -40.25 -28.57 26.67
C PRO A 2 -39.79 -27.62 27.79
N ARG A 3 -39.20 -28.22 28.82
CA ARG A 3 -38.71 -27.65 30.09
C ARG A 3 -37.43 -26.83 29.89
N ALA A 4 -37.36 -25.68 30.56
CA ALA A 4 -36.16 -24.84 30.65
C ALA A 4 -35.15 -25.41 31.67
N THR A 5 -33.88 -25.47 31.27
CA THR A 5 -32.73 -25.85 32.11
C THR A 5 -32.04 -24.58 32.63
N PRO A 6 -31.68 -24.46 33.92
CA PRO A 6 -30.97 -23.29 34.42
C PRO A 6 -29.44 -23.40 34.26
N LEU A 7 -28.83 -22.30 33.83
CA LEU A 7 -27.38 -22.09 33.73
C LEU A 7 -26.75 -21.88 35.12
N HIS A 8 -25.65 -22.59 35.37
CA HIS A 8 -24.85 -22.51 36.59
C HIS A 8 -24.15 -21.15 36.76
N ALA A 9 -24.24 -20.60 37.96
CA ALA A 9 -23.55 -19.41 38.42
C ALA A 9 -22.05 -19.67 38.70
N ILE A 10 -21.18 -18.81 38.17
CA ILE A 10 -19.74 -18.80 38.41
C ILE A 10 -19.44 -17.93 39.65
N ARG A 11 -18.76 -18.51 40.65
CA ARG A 11 -18.33 -17.85 41.90
C ARG A 11 -17.15 -16.89 41.66
N PRO A 12 -17.05 -15.76 42.38
CA PRO A 12 -15.86 -14.89 42.32
C PRO A 12 -14.76 -15.38 43.29
N VAL A 13 -13.51 -15.31 42.83
CA VAL A 13 -12.30 -15.57 43.63
C VAL A 13 -11.92 -14.32 44.42
N GLY A 14 -11.68 -14.50 45.71
CA GLY A 14 -11.48 -13.46 46.71
C GLY A 14 -10.15 -12.70 46.61
N ARG A 15 -10.20 -11.43 47.03
CA ARG A 15 -9.04 -10.58 47.34
C ARG A 15 -8.49 -10.96 48.72
N GLY A 16 -7.20 -11.24 48.78
CA GLY A 16 -6.42 -11.31 50.02
C GLY A 16 -5.32 -10.26 49.99
N THR A 17 -5.30 -9.39 50.99
CA THR A 17 -4.38 -8.27 51.15
C THR A 17 -3.20 -8.62 52.07
N ASN A 18 -2.05 -8.01 51.74
CA ASN A 18 -1.05 -7.38 52.62
C ASN A 18 0.18 -8.17 53.17
N ARG A 19 1.34 -7.64 52.73
CA ARG A 19 2.51 -7.13 53.49
C ARG A 19 3.53 -8.06 54.19
N THR A 20 4.73 -8.02 53.59
CA THR A 20 6.08 -7.80 54.16
C THR A 20 6.66 -8.78 55.19
N ALA A 21 7.72 -9.49 54.76
CA ALA A 21 8.94 -9.68 55.54
C ALA A 21 10.16 -9.90 54.61
N ARG A 22 11.32 -9.49 55.11
CA ARG A 22 12.59 -9.21 54.43
C ARG A 22 13.47 -10.47 54.31
N ALA A 23 14.39 -10.43 53.34
CA ALA A 23 15.77 -10.94 53.37
C ALA A 23 16.13 -12.09 52.41
N GLY A 24 17.17 -11.85 51.60
CA GLY A 24 18.16 -12.86 51.22
C GLY A 24 18.22 -13.26 49.74
N ALA A 25 19.44 -13.20 49.21
CA ALA A 25 19.98 -13.98 48.09
C ALA A 25 19.95 -13.37 46.66
N LYS A 26 21.17 -13.21 46.15
CA LYS A 26 21.63 -12.76 44.83
C LYS A 26 20.93 -13.50 43.67
N ALA A 27 20.50 -12.74 42.67
CA ALA A 27 20.20 -13.26 41.33
C ALA A 27 20.81 -12.32 40.27
N GLY A 28 21.54 -12.90 39.32
CA GLY A 28 22.32 -12.20 38.31
C GLY A 28 21.46 -11.36 37.38
N LYS A 29 21.85 -10.10 37.19
CA LYS A 29 21.33 -9.25 36.12
C LYS A 29 21.85 -9.77 34.77
N LYS A 30 21.05 -10.57 34.06
CA LYS A 30 21.15 -10.67 32.61
C LYS A 30 20.59 -9.37 32.03
N GLN A 31 21.51 -8.47 31.72
CA GLN A 31 21.24 -7.24 30.98
C GLN A 31 20.93 -7.62 29.53
N VAL A 32 19.70 -7.36 29.09
CA VAL A 32 19.32 -7.51 27.68
C VAL A 32 19.96 -6.34 26.91
N PRO A 33 20.78 -6.56 25.86
CA PRO A 33 21.40 -5.45 25.17
C PRO A 33 20.36 -4.74 24.29
N ARG A 34 20.32 -3.43 24.52
CA ARG A 34 19.65 -2.37 23.77
C ARG A 34 20.12 -2.38 22.30
N ALA A 35 19.20 -2.10 21.38
CA ALA A 35 19.39 -2.06 19.93
C ALA A 35 20.77 -1.47 19.54
N ALA A 36 21.58 -2.30 18.87
CA ALA A 36 22.89 -1.91 18.37
C ALA A 36 22.73 -0.84 17.27
N ALA A 37 23.53 0.23 17.39
CA ALA A 37 23.71 1.22 16.34
C ALA A 37 24.19 0.51 15.06
N MET A 38 23.48 0.72 13.95
CA MET A 38 23.85 0.18 12.65
C MET A 38 25.21 0.76 12.22
N SER A 39 26.13 -0.10 11.77
CA SER A 39 27.42 0.31 11.21
C SER A 39 27.23 1.10 9.91
N GLY A 40 28.13 2.06 9.64
CA GLY A 40 28.01 2.97 8.49
C GLY A 40 27.93 2.28 7.13
N ASP A 41 28.55 1.10 7.00
CA ASP A 41 28.46 0.28 5.79
C ASP A 41 27.07 -0.34 5.61
N ASP A 42 26.41 -0.79 6.69
CA ASP A 42 25.07 -1.39 6.60
C ASP A 42 24.01 -0.33 6.28
N ALA A 43 24.14 0.88 6.85
CA ALA A 43 23.30 2.02 6.48
C ALA A 43 23.48 2.42 5.00
N SER A 44 24.72 2.42 4.49
CA SER A 44 25.03 2.71 3.08
C SER A 44 24.44 1.65 2.12
N LEU A 45 24.54 0.37 2.50
CA LEU A 45 23.98 -0.74 1.73
C LEU A 45 22.45 -0.70 1.71
N GLN A 46 21.80 -0.46 2.85
CA GLN A 46 20.35 -0.26 2.91
C GLN A 46 19.89 0.91 2.03
N THR A 47 20.65 2.00 2.03
CA THR A 47 20.38 3.16 1.18
C THR A 47 20.47 2.81 -0.31
N THR A 48 21.42 1.96 -0.69
CA THR A 48 21.61 1.52 -2.07
C THR A 48 20.53 0.53 -2.52
N THR A 49 20.18 -0.45 -1.68
CA THR A 49 19.07 -1.38 -1.91
C THR A 49 17.76 -0.62 -2.13
N ARG A 50 17.45 0.33 -1.25
CA ARG A 50 16.28 1.20 -1.36
C ARG A 50 16.27 1.97 -2.69
N ARG A 51 17.41 2.56 -3.08
CA ARG A 51 17.54 3.31 -4.34
C ARG A 51 17.25 2.44 -5.58
N ILE A 52 17.69 1.18 -5.58
CA ILE A 52 17.40 0.24 -6.67
C ILE A 52 15.90 -0.07 -6.72
N ALA A 53 15.30 -0.37 -5.56
CA ALA A 53 13.87 -0.65 -5.47
C ALA A 53 13.04 0.55 -5.96
N GLU A 54 13.32 1.76 -5.47
CA GLU A 54 12.65 3.00 -5.89
C GLU A 54 12.79 3.26 -7.39
N SER A 55 13.98 3.06 -7.96
CA SER A 55 14.21 3.25 -9.40
C SER A 55 13.41 2.28 -10.26
N ILE A 56 13.29 1.02 -9.82
CA ILE A 56 12.49 0.01 -10.53
C ILE A 56 11.00 0.33 -10.38
N THR A 57 10.54 0.68 -9.18
CA THR A 57 9.14 1.10 -8.94
C THR A 57 8.76 2.29 -9.81
N ALA A 58 9.60 3.34 -9.86
CA ALA A 58 9.38 4.49 -10.73
C ALA A 58 9.29 4.09 -12.20
N ALA A 59 10.20 3.21 -12.67
CA ALA A 59 10.18 2.72 -14.04
C ALA A 59 8.92 1.89 -14.38
N ILE A 60 8.38 1.14 -13.43
CA ILE A 60 7.10 0.43 -13.59
C ILE A 60 5.95 1.44 -13.70
N VAL A 61 5.88 2.37 -12.75
CA VAL A 61 4.86 3.41 -12.66
C VAL A 61 4.82 4.30 -13.93
N GLU A 62 5.99 4.67 -14.44
CA GLU A 62 6.16 5.44 -15.67
C GLU A 62 5.93 4.63 -16.96
N ARG A 63 5.49 3.37 -16.85
CA ARG A 63 5.28 2.45 -17.97
C ARG A 63 6.54 2.14 -18.78
N ARG A 64 7.74 2.41 -18.25
CA ARG A 64 9.03 2.04 -18.86
C ARG A 64 9.37 0.57 -18.65
N LEU A 65 8.88 -0.03 -17.56
CA LEU A 65 8.93 -1.47 -17.30
C LEU A 65 7.52 -2.02 -17.25
N MET A 66 7.11 -2.70 -18.32
CA MET A 66 5.77 -3.26 -18.42
C MET A 66 5.61 -4.54 -17.57
N PRO A 67 4.40 -4.88 -17.11
CA PRO A 67 4.08 -6.13 -16.45
C PRO A 67 4.62 -7.34 -17.21
N GLY A 68 5.35 -8.24 -16.54
CA GLY A 68 6.02 -9.41 -17.12
C GLY A 68 7.45 -9.17 -17.62
N THR A 69 7.91 -7.92 -17.62
CA THR A 69 9.29 -7.57 -18.02
C THR A 69 10.29 -8.31 -17.15
N LYS A 70 11.26 -8.99 -17.79
CA LYS A 70 12.32 -9.72 -17.10
C LYS A 70 13.35 -8.76 -16.51
N LEU A 71 13.61 -8.90 -15.21
CA LEU A 71 14.59 -8.16 -14.43
C LEU A 71 15.83 -9.02 -14.24
N ALA A 72 16.82 -8.85 -15.13
CA ALA A 72 18.06 -9.61 -15.07
C ALA A 72 18.99 -9.06 -13.98
N GLU A 73 19.26 -9.84 -12.93
CA GLU A 73 20.10 -9.44 -11.79
C GLU A 73 21.44 -8.83 -12.22
N GLN A 74 22.13 -9.48 -13.16
CA GLN A 74 23.45 -9.02 -13.62
C GLN A 74 23.37 -7.66 -14.31
N LYS A 75 22.38 -7.45 -15.20
CA LYS A 75 22.22 -6.17 -15.89
C LYS A 75 21.95 -5.03 -14.92
N ILE A 76 21.12 -5.28 -13.90
CA ILE A 76 20.83 -4.29 -12.86
C ILE A 76 22.08 -4.02 -12.02
N ALA A 77 22.85 -5.06 -11.68
CA ALA A 77 24.11 -4.94 -10.94
C ALA A 77 25.10 -4.04 -11.69
N ASP A 78 25.23 -4.23 -13.01
CA ASP A 78 26.11 -3.45 -13.87
C ASP A 78 25.67 -1.97 -13.95
N ILE A 79 24.36 -1.70 -14.11
CA ILE A 79 23.79 -0.34 -14.16
C ILE A 79 24.06 0.43 -12.86
N PHE A 80 23.81 -0.20 -11.71
CA PHE A 80 23.94 0.43 -10.41
C PHE A 80 25.36 0.34 -9.83
N LYS A 81 26.29 -0.35 -10.52
CA LYS A 81 27.67 -0.61 -10.08
C LYS A 81 27.74 -1.26 -8.70
N VAL A 82 26.92 -2.29 -8.47
CA VAL A 82 26.82 -3.02 -7.20
C VAL A 82 26.97 -4.52 -7.42
N SER A 83 27.09 -5.30 -6.35
CA SER A 83 27.05 -6.76 -6.45
C SER A 83 25.63 -7.30 -6.70
N ARG A 84 25.53 -8.49 -7.30
CA ARG A 84 24.25 -9.20 -7.48
C ARG A 84 23.50 -9.44 -6.16
N THR A 85 24.21 -9.53 -5.04
CA THR A 85 23.60 -9.71 -3.72
C THR A 85 22.72 -8.53 -3.35
N ILE A 86 23.19 -7.29 -3.58
CA ILE A 86 22.43 -6.06 -3.31
C ILE A 86 21.20 -5.97 -4.23
N VAL A 87 21.37 -6.31 -5.51
CA VAL A 87 20.25 -6.39 -6.44
C VAL A 87 19.21 -7.42 -5.99
N ARG A 88 19.64 -8.60 -5.54
CA ARG A 88 18.73 -9.64 -5.06
C ARG A 88 17.95 -9.18 -3.82
N GLN A 89 18.60 -8.45 -2.90
CA GLN A 89 17.91 -7.84 -1.76
C GLN A 89 16.82 -6.86 -2.21
N ALA A 90 17.12 -5.99 -3.19
CA ALA A 90 16.14 -5.06 -3.73
C ALA A 90 14.97 -5.78 -4.43
N LEU A 91 15.26 -6.83 -5.21
CA LEU A 91 14.22 -7.63 -5.86
C LEU A 91 13.38 -8.43 -4.85
N HIS A 92 13.97 -8.90 -3.74
CA HIS A 92 13.21 -9.51 -2.64
C HIS A 92 12.29 -8.49 -1.97
N GLN A 93 12.75 -7.26 -1.73
CA GLN A 93 11.92 -6.18 -1.21
C GLN A 93 10.74 -5.91 -2.15
N LEU A 94 11.00 -5.69 -3.44
CA LEU A 94 9.95 -5.48 -4.44
C LEU A 94 8.98 -6.68 -4.56
N SER A 95 9.45 -7.89 -4.26
CA SER A 95 8.60 -9.07 -4.26
C SER A 95 7.68 -9.15 -3.04
N ARG A 96 8.14 -8.66 -1.87
CA ARG A 96 7.28 -8.47 -0.70
C ARG A 96 6.19 -7.45 -0.99
N ASP A 97 6.54 -6.38 -1.70
CA ASP A 97 5.61 -5.32 -2.13
C ASP A 97 4.75 -5.72 -3.34
N LYS A 98 4.85 -6.99 -3.79
CA LYS A 98 4.11 -7.57 -4.93
C LYS A 98 4.30 -6.87 -6.27
N LEU A 99 5.32 -6.02 -6.41
CA LEU A 99 5.69 -5.40 -7.68
C LEU A 99 6.48 -6.34 -8.58
N VAL A 100 7.13 -7.35 -7.98
CA VAL A 100 8.00 -8.29 -8.67
C VAL A 100 7.70 -9.73 -8.26
N THR A 101 7.70 -10.63 -9.23
CA THR A 101 7.67 -12.07 -9.00
C THR A 101 9.08 -12.64 -9.13
N LEU A 102 9.54 -13.37 -8.11
CA LEU A 102 10.80 -14.09 -8.17
C LEU A 102 10.59 -15.47 -8.80
N GLU A 103 11.39 -15.80 -9.81
CA GLU A 103 11.38 -17.10 -10.48
C GLU A 103 12.65 -17.87 -10.10
N GLN A 104 12.49 -19.08 -9.54
CA GLN A 104 13.62 -19.94 -9.19
C GLN A 104 14.54 -20.14 -10.40
N ALA A 105 15.84 -19.87 -10.20
CA ALA A 105 16.91 -19.95 -11.21
C ALA A 105 16.74 -19.06 -12.47
N ARG A 106 15.63 -18.35 -12.65
CA ARG A 106 15.32 -17.55 -13.86
C ARG A 106 15.38 -16.04 -13.62
N GLY A 107 15.52 -15.62 -12.37
CA GLY A 107 15.68 -14.24 -11.95
C GLY A 107 14.36 -13.67 -11.42
N ALA A 108 14.03 -12.45 -11.81
CA ALA A 108 12.81 -11.80 -11.38
C ALA A 108 12.05 -11.20 -12.58
N ARG A 109 10.75 -10.94 -12.42
CA ARG A 109 9.93 -10.24 -13.41
C ARG A 109 9.02 -9.23 -12.73
N VAL A 110 8.68 -8.16 -13.44
CA VAL A 110 7.57 -7.29 -13.02
C VAL A 110 6.31 -8.15 -12.91
N ALA A 111 5.60 -8.05 -11.80
CA ALA A 111 4.40 -8.85 -11.56
C ALA A 111 3.32 -8.60 -12.62
N GLN A 112 2.43 -9.57 -12.80
CA GLN A 112 1.29 -9.50 -13.73
C GLN A 112 0.03 -9.90 -12.96
N PRO A 113 -0.58 -8.97 -12.21
CA PRO A 113 -1.80 -9.26 -11.47
C PRO A 113 -2.89 -9.78 -12.41
N SER A 114 -3.61 -10.81 -11.96
CA SER A 114 -4.78 -11.30 -12.68
C SER A 114 -5.98 -10.37 -12.49
N VAL A 115 -7.02 -10.51 -13.32
CA VAL A 115 -8.29 -9.80 -13.13
C VAL A 115 -8.92 -10.13 -11.78
N GLU A 116 -8.83 -11.38 -11.35
CA GLU A 116 -9.38 -11.81 -10.06
C GLU A 116 -8.60 -11.19 -8.90
N GLU A 117 -7.27 -11.16 -9.00
CA GLU A 117 -6.43 -10.46 -8.03
C GLU A 117 -6.75 -8.96 -7.98
N ALA A 118 -7.03 -8.34 -9.12
CA ALA A 118 -7.44 -6.94 -9.17
C ALA A 118 -8.71 -6.68 -8.36
N ARG A 119 -9.76 -7.49 -8.56
CA ARG A 119 -11.02 -7.38 -7.79
C ARG A 119 -10.77 -7.51 -6.29
N GLN A 120 -10.00 -8.51 -5.88
CA GLN A 120 -9.67 -8.75 -4.48
C GLN A 120 -8.89 -7.59 -3.85
N VAL A 121 -7.97 -6.97 -4.59
CA VAL A 121 -7.25 -5.77 -4.12
C VAL A 121 -8.21 -4.61 -3.88
N PHE A 122 -9.10 -4.31 -4.83
CA PHE A 122 -10.06 -3.20 -4.68
C PHE A 122 -11.09 -3.48 -3.59
N GLU A 123 -11.56 -4.72 -3.44
CA GLU A 123 -12.46 -5.12 -2.34
C GLU A 123 -11.84 -4.80 -0.97
N VAL A 124 -10.59 -5.21 -0.74
CA VAL A 124 -9.88 -4.94 0.51
C VAL A 124 -9.67 -3.44 0.71
N ARG A 125 -9.32 -2.70 -0.34
CA ARG A 125 -9.19 -1.23 -0.28
C ARG A 125 -10.50 -0.56 0.12
N HIS A 126 -11.62 -0.96 -0.47
CA HIS A 126 -12.95 -0.46 -0.09
C HIS A 126 -13.23 -0.66 1.40
N MET A 127 -12.97 -1.87 1.93
CA MET A 127 -13.20 -2.17 3.34
C MET A 127 -12.35 -1.30 4.27
N LEU A 128 -11.06 -1.15 3.96
CA LEU A 128 -10.10 -0.44 4.81
C LEU A 128 -10.26 1.08 4.72
N GLU A 129 -10.36 1.63 3.51
CA GLU A 129 -10.35 3.07 3.29
C GLU A 129 -11.68 3.72 3.69
N SER A 130 -12.83 3.04 3.52
CA SER A 130 -14.11 3.53 4.04
C SER A 130 -14.12 3.60 5.58
N ALA A 131 -13.51 2.62 6.26
CA ALA A 131 -13.37 2.65 7.72
C ALA A 131 -12.39 3.75 8.16
N MET A 132 -11.27 3.89 7.44
CA MET A 132 -10.25 4.93 7.68
C MET A 132 -10.85 6.32 7.56
N ILE A 133 -11.57 6.62 6.47
CA ILE A 133 -12.08 7.97 6.20
C ILE A 133 -13.17 8.38 7.19
N LYS A 134 -14.01 7.42 7.62
CA LYS A 134 -15.00 7.65 8.68
C LYS A 134 -14.32 8.07 9.98
N ARG A 135 -13.20 7.44 10.33
CA ARG A 135 -12.40 7.80 11.51
C ARG A 135 -11.74 9.17 11.31
N ALA A 136 -11.16 9.42 10.14
CA ALA A 136 -10.51 10.69 9.78
C ALA A 136 -11.43 11.89 9.97
N ALA A 137 -12.70 11.81 9.55
CA ALA A 137 -13.67 12.88 9.69
C ALA A 137 -13.91 13.35 11.14
N SER A 138 -13.59 12.52 12.14
CA SER A 138 -13.74 12.85 13.56
C SER A 138 -12.43 13.16 14.29
N GLN A 139 -11.28 12.80 13.71
CA GLN A 139 -9.97 12.85 14.40
C GLN A 139 -8.96 13.80 13.77
N LEU A 140 -9.12 14.17 12.50
CA LEU A 140 -8.18 15.10 11.87
C LEU A 140 -8.30 16.51 12.48
N THR A 141 -7.15 17.13 12.72
CA THR A 141 -7.04 18.49 13.24
C THR A 141 -6.93 19.49 12.08
N PRO A 142 -7.13 20.80 12.31
CA PRO A 142 -6.87 21.82 11.29
C PRO A 142 -5.47 21.74 10.69
N GLU A 143 -4.46 21.37 11.49
CA GLU A 143 -3.09 21.18 11.04
C GLU A 143 -2.96 20.00 10.07
N HIS A 144 -3.61 18.87 10.37
CA HIS A 144 -3.67 17.73 9.43
C HIS A 144 -4.39 18.11 8.13
N ILE A 145 -5.47 18.90 8.20
CA ILE A 145 -6.16 19.38 6.99
C ILE A 145 -5.22 20.28 6.18
N ALA A 146 -4.47 21.18 6.81
CA ALA A 146 -3.50 22.03 6.12
C ALA A 146 -2.39 21.21 5.44
N GLU A 147 -1.92 20.14 6.07
CA GLU A 147 -0.96 19.20 5.49
C GLU A 147 -1.55 18.43 4.30
N LEU A 148 -2.80 17.94 4.38
CA LEU A 148 -3.48 17.32 3.24
C LEU A 148 -3.65 18.30 2.08
N ARG A 149 -3.96 19.57 2.35
CA ARG A 149 -4.04 20.61 1.31
C ARG A 149 -2.69 20.89 0.67
N ALA A 150 -1.60 20.82 1.45
CA ALA A 150 -0.25 20.92 0.90
C ALA A 150 0.05 19.75 -0.04
N HIS A 151 -0.25 18.53 0.38
CA HIS A 151 -0.13 17.31 -0.43
C HIS A 151 -0.90 17.42 -1.75
N LEU A 152 -2.14 17.91 -1.72
CA LEU A 152 -2.96 18.15 -2.92
C LEU A 152 -2.34 19.20 -3.85
N ARG A 153 -1.69 20.25 -3.33
CA ARG A 153 -0.99 21.23 -4.17
C ARG A 153 0.20 20.60 -4.90
N ASP A 154 0.95 19.74 -4.21
CA ASP A 154 2.06 19.01 -4.82
C ASP A 154 1.55 18.06 -5.92
N GLU A 155 0.43 17.39 -5.67
CA GLU A 155 -0.24 16.52 -6.64
C GLU A 155 -0.67 17.32 -7.89
N GLN A 156 -1.33 18.46 -7.70
CA GLN A 156 -1.73 19.34 -8.80
C GLN A 156 -0.53 19.82 -9.63
N ALA A 157 0.56 20.20 -8.97
CA ALA A 157 1.78 20.62 -9.64
C ALA A 157 2.42 19.47 -10.44
N ALA A 158 2.37 18.24 -9.94
CA ALA A 158 2.84 17.07 -10.67
C ALA A 158 1.96 16.75 -11.90
N VAL A 159 0.64 16.90 -11.78
CA VAL A 159 -0.30 16.78 -12.91
C VAL A 159 0.04 17.80 -14.01
N GLN A 160 0.28 19.06 -13.64
CA GLN A 160 0.57 20.14 -14.59
C GLN A 160 1.93 19.99 -15.30
N ARG A 161 2.94 19.42 -14.63
CA ARG A 161 4.29 19.23 -15.19
C ARG A 161 4.41 18.02 -16.13
N THR A 162 3.33 17.27 -16.38
CA THR A 162 3.38 15.95 -17.05
C THR A 162 4.37 14.99 -16.36
N ASP A 163 4.60 15.19 -15.05
CA ASP A 163 5.45 14.32 -14.24
C ASP A 163 4.63 13.09 -13.82
N VAL A 164 4.62 12.08 -14.68
CA VAL A 164 3.82 10.87 -14.51
C VAL A 164 4.23 10.09 -13.25
N SER A 165 5.53 10.06 -12.93
CA SER A 165 6.03 9.38 -11.73
C SER A 165 5.62 10.12 -10.47
N GLY A 166 5.92 11.42 -10.39
CA GLY A 166 5.55 12.25 -9.25
C GLY A 166 4.04 12.25 -9.01
N ARG A 167 3.25 12.35 -10.08
CA ARG A 167 1.78 12.28 -9.99
C ARG A 167 1.28 10.96 -9.42
N THR A 168 1.77 9.82 -9.94
CA THR A 168 1.28 8.51 -9.49
C THR A 168 1.70 8.23 -8.05
N GLN A 169 2.90 8.66 -7.67
CA GLN A 169 3.37 8.54 -6.29
C GLN A 169 2.56 9.42 -5.33
N LEU A 170 2.28 10.68 -5.68
CA LEU A 170 1.49 11.58 -4.83
C LEU A 170 0.03 11.14 -4.70
N LEU A 171 -0.59 10.69 -5.80
CA LEU A 171 -1.94 10.09 -5.78
C LEU A 171 -2.00 8.84 -4.89
N ALA A 172 -0.96 8.00 -4.97
CA ALA A 172 -0.82 6.82 -4.14
C ALA A 172 -0.62 7.17 -2.66
N ASP A 173 0.20 8.19 -2.39
CA ASP A 173 0.57 8.61 -1.05
C ASP A 173 -0.60 9.25 -0.30
N PHE A 174 -1.61 9.83 -0.98
CA PHE A 174 -2.79 10.41 -0.31
C PHE A 174 -3.44 9.47 0.72
N HIS A 175 -3.71 8.22 0.31
CA HIS A 175 -4.34 7.20 1.15
C HIS A 175 -3.44 6.77 2.31
N VAL A 176 -2.14 6.69 2.06
CA VAL A 176 -1.12 6.32 3.05
C VAL A 176 -0.90 7.45 4.07
N VAL A 177 -0.90 8.70 3.62
CA VAL A 177 -0.78 9.90 4.45
C VAL A 177 -1.95 9.98 5.42
N LEU A 178 -3.18 9.73 4.97
CA LEU A 178 -4.35 9.68 5.85
C LEU A 178 -4.20 8.64 6.99
N ALA A 179 -3.70 7.44 6.67
CA ALA A 179 -3.46 6.41 7.67
C ALA A 179 -2.40 6.83 8.71
N ARG A 180 -1.34 7.50 8.28
CA ARG A 180 -0.28 8.04 9.15
C ARG A 180 -0.76 9.19 10.02
N MET A 181 -1.55 10.12 9.49
CA MET A 181 -2.17 11.20 10.26
C MET A 181 -3.09 10.67 11.37
N LEU A 182 -3.68 9.49 11.17
CA LEU A 182 -4.45 8.78 12.19
C LEU A 182 -3.57 8.01 13.20
N GLY A 183 -2.24 8.09 13.08
CA GLY A 183 -1.27 7.36 13.89
C GLY A 183 -1.33 5.85 13.69
N ASN A 184 -1.78 5.37 12.52
CA ASN A 184 -1.97 3.95 12.26
C ASN A 184 -0.95 3.43 11.23
N GLU A 185 0.29 3.21 11.67
CA GLU A 185 1.38 2.72 10.81
C GLU A 185 1.10 1.34 10.21
N ALA A 186 0.42 0.45 10.95
CA ALA A 186 0.05 -0.86 10.42
C ALA A 186 -0.89 -0.75 9.21
N LEU A 187 -1.85 0.17 9.26
CA LEU A 187 -2.72 0.47 8.11
C LEU A 187 -1.93 1.14 6.98
N ALA A 188 -1.02 2.06 7.30
CA ALA A 188 -0.20 2.74 6.31
C ALA A 188 0.66 1.75 5.51
N ASP A 189 1.23 0.73 6.15
CA ASP A 189 2.02 -0.31 5.50
C ASP A 189 1.15 -1.19 4.57
N ILE A 190 -0.03 -1.61 5.04
CA ILE A 190 -0.98 -2.39 4.23
C ILE A 190 -1.45 -1.57 3.02
N LEU A 191 -1.82 -0.30 3.22
CA LEU A 191 -2.25 0.57 2.11
C LEU A 191 -1.13 0.82 1.12
N ARG A 192 0.12 0.98 1.57
CA ARG A 192 1.28 1.13 0.67
C ARG A 192 1.39 -0.07 -0.28
N GLU A 193 1.25 -1.29 0.25
CA GLU A 193 1.24 -2.51 -0.58
C GLU A 193 0.05 -2.51 -1.57
N LEU A 194 -1.17 -2.29 -1.08
CA LEU A 194 -2.39 -2.35 -1.91
C LEU A 194 -2.43 -1.28 -3.00
N VAL A 195 -1.95 -0.07 -2.70
CA VAL A 195 -1.89 1.04 -3.64
C VAL A 195 -0.81 0.81 -4.70
N SER A 196 0.34 0.26 -4.30
CA SER A 196 1.39 -0.17 -5.23
C SER A 196 0.87 -1.22 -6.22
N ARG A 197 0.15 -2.22 -5.72
CA ARG A 197 -0.53 -3.23 -6.56
C ARG A 197 -1.60 -2.61 -7.44
N SER A 198 -2.41 -1.70 -6.92
CA SER A 198 -3.43 -0.96 -7.69
C SER A 198 -2.81 -0.21 -8.87
N SER A 199 -1.63 0.39 -8.68
CA SER A 199 -0.90 1.09 -9.74
C SER A 199 -0.47 0.15 -10.87
N LEU A 200 -0.01 -1.06 -10.52
CA LEU A 200 0.36 -2.09 -11.49
C LEU A 200 -0.87 -2.65 -12.24
N ILE A 201 -1.98 -2.86 -11.52
CA ILE A 201 -3.28 -3.24 -12.10
C ILE A 201 -3.76 -2.17 -13.09
N SER A 202 -3.70 -0.88 -12.70
CA SER A 202 -4.02 0.25 -13.56
C SER A 202 -3.14 0.29 -14.82
N LEU A 203 -1.86 -0.04 -14.72
CA LEU A 203 -0.98 -0.14 -15.89
C LEU A 203 -1.45 -1.21 -16.89
N MET A 204 -1.96 -2.34 -16.40
CA MET A 204 -2.45 -3.44 -17.25
C MET A 204 -3.80 -3.17 -17.86
N TYR A 205 -4.73 -2.59 -17.09
CA TYR A 205 -6.14 -2.58 -17.43
C TYR A 205 -6.72 -1.18 -17.69
N GLN A 206 -6.05 -0.10 -17.30
CA GLN A 206 -6.58 1.26 -17.47
C GLN A 206 -6.14 1.89 -18.80
N SER A 207 -7.10 2.46 -19.53
CA SER A 207 -6.81 3.26 -20.73
C SER A 207 -6.09 4.57 -20.37
N ALA A 208 -5.31 5.14 -21.30
CA ALA A 208 -4.42 6.27 -21.06
C ALA A 208 -5.09 7.59 -20.57
N HIS A 209 -6.42 7.67 -20.54
CA HIS A 209 -7.20 8.91 -20.34
C HIS A 209 -7.70 9.17 -18.90
N SER A 210 -7.20 8.46 -17.87
CA SER A 210 -7.96 8.31 -16.61
C SER A 210 -7.24 8.80 -15.32
N ALA A 211 -6.23 9.66 -15.44
CA ALA A 211 -5.51 10.19 -14.26
C ALA A 211 -6.05 11.52 -13.70
N GLU A 212 -6.74 12.34 -14.49
CA GLU A 212 -7.19 13.69 -14.07
C GLU A 212 -8.38 13.65 -13.09
N HIS A 213 -9.16 12.58 -13.09
CA HIS A 213 -10.36 12.47 -12.25
C HIS A 213 -10.03 12.27 -10.76
N SER A 214 -8.93 11.58 -10.43
CA SER A 214 -8.59 11.24 -9.04
C SER A 214 -8.22 12.46 -8.19
N PHE A 215 -7.54 13.45 -8.76
CA PHE A 215 -7.19 14.69 -8.04
C PHE A 215 -8.45 15.43 -7.56
N ALA A 216 -9.41 15.64 -8.47
CA ALA A 216 -10.66 16.35 -8.14
C ALA A 216 -11.47 15.60 -7.06
N GLU A 217 -11.45 14.26 -7.10
CA GLU A 217 -12.08 13.43 -6.08
C GLU A 217 -11.39 13.58 -4.70
N HIS A 218 -10.05 13.60 -4.66
CA HIS A 218 -9.30 13.80 -3.42
C HIS A 218 -9.56 15.19 -2.83
N VAL A 219 -9.64 16.24 -3.65
CA VAL A 219 -10.04 17.58 -3.21
C VAL A 219 -11.41 17.56 -2.53
N ALA A 220 -12.41 16.93 -3.15
CA ALA A 220 -13.76 16.82 -2.60
C ALA A 220 -13.78 16.04 -1.27
N ILE A 221 -12.97 14.99 -1.15
CA ILE A 221 -12.81 14.23 0.10
C ILE A 221 -12.26 15.13 1.21
N VAL A 222 -11.21 15.91 0.93
CA VAL A 222 -10.62 16.82 1.92
C VAL A 222 -11.60 17.94 2.31
N ASP A 223 -12.39 18.47 1.37
CA ASP A 223 -13.46 19.44 1.67
C ASP A 223 -14.49 18.87 2.66
N ALA A 224 -14.85 17.59 2.50
CA ALA A 224 -15.79 16.92 3.40
C ALA A 224 -15.18 16.67 4.79
N LEU A 225 -13.88 16.30 4.85
CA LEU A 225 -13.14 16.12 6.09
C LEU A 225 -13.01 17.43 6.88
N GLU A 226 -12.71 18.55 6.20
CA GLU A 226 -12.63 19.88 6.80
C GLU A 226 -13.95 20.31 7.44
N LYS A 227 -15.07 19.98 6.79
CA LYS A 227 -16.43 20.21 7.32
C LYS A 227 -16.86 19.18 8.39
N ARG A 228 -16.02 18.19 8.68
CA ARG A 228 -16.32 17.04 9.55
C ARG A 228 -17.57 16.26 9.12
N ASP A 229 -17.91 16.27 7.83
CA ASP A 229 -19.02 15.49 7.29
C ASP A 229 -18.57 14.06 6.98
N ALA A 230 -18.60 13.22 8.01
CA ALA A 230 -18.23 11.82 7.90
C ALA A 230 -19.05 11.05 6.85
N ARG A 231 -20.33 11.42 6.66
CA ARG A 231 -21.19 10.73 5.68
C ARG A 231 -20.78 11.10 4.26
N ALA A 232 -20.51 12.38 4.00
CA ALA A 232 -20.01 12.81 2.70
C ALA A 232 -18.62 12.24 2.42
N ALA A 233 -17.69 12.28 3.38
CA ALA A 233 -16.34 11.77 3.20
C ALA A 233 -16.31 10.27 2.85
N VAL A 234 -17.13 9.44 3.51
CA VAL A 234 -17.26 8.01 3.17
C VAL A 234 -17.82 7.81 1.77
N ARG A 235 -18.92 8.47 1.41
CA ARG A 235 -19.51 8.33 0.07
C ARG A 235 -18.53 8.76 -1.04
N LEU A 236 -17.77 9.83 -0.80
CA LEU A 236 -16.79 10.33 -1.75
C LEU A 236 -15.60 9.36 -1.90
N MET A 237 -15.12 8.75 -0.81
CA MET A 237 -14.08 7.73 -0.88
C MET A 237 -14.54 6.45 -1.60
N GLU A 238 -15.76 5.99 -1.31
CA GLU A 238 -16.35 4.84 -2.00
C GLU A 238 -16.51 5.11 -3.50
N SER A 239 -16.98 6.30 -3.86
CA SER A 239 -17.09 6.73 -5.26
C SER A 239 -15.73 6.81 -5.94
N HIS A 240 -14.71 7.36 -5.26
CA HIS A 240 -13.34 7.44 -5.77
C HIS A 240 -12.81 6.04 -6.11
N LEU A 241 -12.86 5.10 -5.17
CA LEU A 241 -12.37 3.75 -5.39
C LEU A 241 -13.16 3.01 -6.48
N HIS A 242 -14.48 3.18 -6.51
CA HIS A 242 -15.30 2.60 -7.57
C HIS A 242 -14.99 3.21 -8.94
N ASN A 243 -14.70 4.50 -9.02
CA ASN A 243 -14.31 5.14 -10.27
C ASN A 243 -12.94 4.63 -10.75
N VAL A 244 -11.98 4.47 -9.84
CA VAL A 244 -10.67 3.86 -10.16
C VAL A 244 -10.86 2.43 -10.67
N GLU A 245 -11.65 1.61 -9.98
CA GLU A 245 -11.92 0.23 -10.37
C GLU A 245 -12.66 0.14 -11.71
N ARG A 246 -13.72 0.94 -11.91
CA ARG A 246 -14.51 0.96 -13.16
C ARG A 246 -13.68 1.35 -14.38
N ASN A 247 -12.64 2.16 -14.19
CA ASN A 247 -11.75 2.55 -15.26
C ASN A 247 -10.79 1.42 -15.70
N LEU A 248 -10.74 0.31 -14.95
CA LEU A 248 -10.04 -0.89 -15.34
C LEU A 248 -10.87 -1.67 -16.38
N ARG A 249 -10.32 -1.85 -17.58
CA ARG A 249 -10.83 -2.77 -18.60
C ARG A 249 -10.47 -4.20 -18.21
N LEU A 250 -11.13 -4.71 -17.18
CA LEU A 250 -10.92 -6.07 -16.64
C LEU A 250 -11.48 -7.18 -17.55
N ASN A 251 -12.14 -6.81 -18.65
CA ASN A 251 -12.61 -7.73 -19.67
C ASN A 251 -11.88 -7.43 -20.99
N PRO A 252 -10.61 -7.82 -21.15
CA PRO A 252 -9.94 -7.71 -22.43
C PRO A 252 -10.73 -8.53 -23.44
N ARG A 253 -11.21 -7.91 -24.53
CA ARG A 253 -11.71 -8.66 -25.68
C ARG A 253 -10.56 -9.53 -26.16
N VAL A 254 -10.59 -10.81 -25.84
CA VAL A 254 -9.77 -11.80 -26.55
C VAL A 254 -10.48 -11.96 -27.88
N PRO A 255 -9.89 -11.50 -28.99
CA PRO A 255 -10.48 -11.78 -30.29
C PRO A 255 -10.57 -13.30 -30.40
N ASP A 256 -11.77 -13.81 -30.65
CA ASP A 256 -11.90 -15.22 -30.98
C ASP A 256 -11.09 -15.46 -32.25
N LEU A 257 -10.12 -16.38 -32.18
CA LEU A 257 -9.18 -16.62 -33.26
C LEU A 257 -9.93 -17.02 -34.55
N GLU A 258 -11.05 -17.72 -34.40
CA GLU A 258 -11.92 -18.11 -35.51
C GLU A 258 -12.61 -16.89 -36.14
N SER A 259 -13.16 -15.98 -35.33
CA SER A 259 -13.73 -14.70 -35.79
C SER A 259 -12.72 -13.74 -36.46
N VAL A 260 -11.42 -13.87 -36.15
CA VAL A 260 -10.36 -13.05 -36.76
C VAL A 260 -9.83 -13.65 -38.06
N LEU A 261 -9.83 -14.98 -38.17
CA LEU A 261 -9.22 -15.70 -39.30
C LEU A 261 -10.23 -16.14 -40.37
N ARG A 262 -11.54 -16.04 -40.12
CA ARG A 262 -12.58 -16.30 -41.12
C ARG A 262 -13.29 -14.99 -41.49
N PRO A 263 -13.14 -14.49 -42.74
CA PRO A 263 -14.00 -13.43 -43.23
C PRO A 263 -15.45 -13.94 -43.30
N GLU A 264 -16.41 -13.08 -42.95
CA GLU A 264 -17.84 -13.38 -43.13
C GLU A 264 -18.12 -13.62 -44.63
N ASP A 265 -18.80 -14.73 -44.92
CA ASP A 265 -19.21 -15.15 -46.28
C ASP A 265 -20.22 -14.19 -46.93
#